data_AF-A0A7Y3F9J3-F1
#
_entry.id   AF-A0A7Y3F9J3-F1
#
_cell.length_a   1.000
_cell.length_b   1.000
_cell.length_c   1.000
_cell.angle_alpha   90.00
_cell.angle_beta   90.00
_cell.angle_gamma   90.00
#
_symmetry.space_group_name_H-M   'P 1'
#
loop_
_entity.id
_entity.type
_entity.pdbx_description
1 polymer ?
#
loop_
_entity_poly.entity_id
_entity_poly.type
_entity_poly.pdbx_seq_one_letter_code
_entity_poly.pdbx_strand_id
1 'polypeptide(L)'
;AALRQEHAPSGDGVDAEAPEEELASLQSLITALDDQIAPLARGSGELGNTTWGPIMRAGNDKSLFARQVERYADVYTSRASNFLMETPFALLRAPRGTLPHDG
;
A
#
# COMPACT_ATOMS: atom_id res chain seq x y z
N ALA A 1 -32.94 20.30 -30.51
CA ALA A 1 -32.69 20.31 -29.06
C ALA A 1 -31.27 19.79 -28.83
N ALA A 2 -30.32 20.72 -28.73
CA ALA A 2 -28.92 20.47 -28.41
C ALA A 2 -28.71 20.62 -26.88
N LEU A 3 -27.48 20.33 -26.40
CA LEU A 3 -26.95 20.34 -25.02
C LEU A 3 -26.87 18.91 -24.43
N ARG A 4 -25.72 18.37 -24.01
CA ARG A 4 -24.55 18.98 -23.35
C ARG A 4 -23.24 18.31 -23.80
N GLN A 5 -22.32 19.14 -24.29
CA GLN A 5 -20.89 18.88 -24.36
C GLN A 5 -20.26 19.97 -23.51
N GLU A 6 -20.12 19.75 -22.21
CA GLU A 6 -19.54 20.76 -21.31
C GLU A 6 -18.74 20.10 -20.19
N HIS A 7 -17.46 19.83 -20.47
CA HIS A 7 -16.38 20.29 -19.59
C HIS A 7 -15.03 20.20 -20.32
N ALA A 8 -14.78 21.13 -21.22
CA ALA A 8 -13.41 21.54 -21.54
C ALA A 8 -13.22 22.91 -20.88
N PRO A 9 -12.21 23.12 -20.04
CA PRO A 9 -11.96 24.44 -19.49
C PRO A 9 -11.50 25.36 -20.62
N SER A 10 -12.37 26.30 -21.00
CA SER A 10 -12.00 27.47 -21.79
C SER A 10 -11.11 28.36 -20.91
N GLY A 11 -9.83 28.42 -21.22
CA GLY A 11 -8.88 29.37 -20.67
C GLY A 11 -8.27 30.18 -21.80
N ASP A 12 -8.68 31.45 -21.91
CA ASP A 12 -7.98 32.47 -22.68
C ASP A 12 -6.53 32.60 -22.18
N GLY A 13 -5.57 32.57 -23.09
CA GLY A 13 -4.26 33.22 -22.94
C GLY A 13 -3.42 32.88 -21.70
N VAL A 14 -3.33 31.61 -21.30
CA VAL A 14 -2.28 31.15 -20.40
C VAL A 14 -1.14 30.64 -21.27
N ASP A 15 0.08 31.16 -21.09
CA ASP A 15 1.28 30.70 -21.79
C ASP A 15 1.35 29.16 -21.68
N ALA A 16 1.15 28.46 -22.80
CA ALA A 16 1.06 27.00 -22.83
C ALA A 16 2.36 26.32 -22.37
N GLU A 17 3.47 27.05 -22.37
CA GLU A 17 4.80 26.62 -21.93
C GLU A 17 4.89 26.41 -20.41
N ALA A 18 4.24 27.23 -19.60
CA ALA A 18 4.29 27.14 -18.13
C ALA A 18 3.68 25.84 -17.56
N PRO A 19 2.49 25.37 -17.99
CA PRO A 19 1.96 24.09 -17.55
C PRO A 19 2.72 22.90 -18.14
N GLU A 20 3.34 23.03 -19.32
CA GLU A 20 4.17 21.98 -19.92
C GLU A 20 5.50 21.78 -19.15
N GLU A 21 6.15 22.87 -18.74
CA GLU A 21 7.35 22.82 -17.89
C GLU A 21 7.06 22.25 -16.50
N GLU A 22 5.94 22.65 -15.88
CA GLU A 22 5.53 22.10 -14.59
C GLU A 22 5.23 20.59 -14.69
N LEU A 23 4.52 20.16 -15.72
CA LEU A 23 4.28 18.74 -16.00
C LEU A 23 5.58 17.95 -16.20
N ALA A 24 6.53 18.51 -16.97
CA ALA A 24 7.84 17.90 -17.17
C ALA A 24 8.62 17.77 -15.84
N SER A 25 8.56 18.79 -14.99
CA SER A 25 9.19 18.76 -13.67
C SER A 25 8.59 17.68 -12.75
N LEU A 26 7.26 17.54 -12.73
CA LEU A 26 6.57 16.52 -11.95
C LEU A 26 6.87 15.11 -12.44
N GLN A 27 6.93 14.90 -13.76
CA GLN A 27 7.33 13.61 -14.33
C GLN A 27 8.78 13.25 -13.97
N SER A 28 9.69 14.22 -13.99
CA SER A 28 11.06 14.02 -13.52
C SER A 28 11.10 13.65 -12.04
N LEU A 29 10.25 14.26 -11.21
CA LEU A 29 10.17 13.95 -9.79
C LEU A 29 9.60 12.54 -9.54
N ILE A 30 8.54 12.14 -10.25
CA ILE A 30 7.98 10.78 -10.17
C ILE A 30 9.05 9.75 -10.52
N THR A 31 9.78 9.97 -11.62
CA THR A 31 10.86 9.07 -12.04
C THR A 31 11.96 8.98 -10.98
N ALA A 32 12.40 10.11 -10.43
CA ALA A 32 13.42 10.15 -9.38
C ALA A 32 12.96 9.47 -8.07
N LEU A 33 11.66 9.51 -7.77
CA LEU A 33 11.08 8.78 -6.63
C LEU A 33 11.00 7.28 -6.91
N ASP A 34 10.59 6.87 -8.11
CA ASP A 34 10.55 5.46 -8.50
C ASP A 34 11.95 4.82 -8.46
N ASP A 35 12.98 5.54 -8.90
CA ASP A 35 14.38 5.10 -8.81
C ASP A 35 14.83 4.88 -7.35
N GLN A 36 14.27 5.63 -6.40
CA GLN A 36 14.53 5.45 -4.97
C GLN A 36 13.67 4.32 -4.36
N ILE A 37 12.43 4.17 -4.78
CA ILE A 37 11.48 3.17 -4.24
C ILE A 37 11.85 1.76 -4.72
N ALA A 38 12.24 1.59 -5.98
CA ALA A 38 12.54 0.28 -6.57
C ALA A 38 13.57 -0.55 -5.78
N PRO A 39 14.75 -0.04 -5.36
CA PRO A 39 15.67 -0.81 -4.55
C PRO A 39 15.13 -1.12 -3.15
N LEU A 40 14.34 -0.23 -2.55
CA LEU A 40 13.71 -0.46 -1.24
C LEU A 40 12.65 -1.56 -1.30
N ALA A 41 11.83 -1.56 -2.35
CA ALA A 41 10.83 -2.61 -2.58
C ALA A 41 11.47 -3.98 -2.77
N ARG A 42 12.58 -4.06 -3.53
CA ARG A 42 13.37 -5.29 -3.66
C ARG A 42 13.95 -5.73 -2.32
N GLY A 43 14.60 -4.83 -1.59
CA GLY A 43 15.16 -5.12 -0.27
C GLY A 43 14.10 -5.62 0.72
N SER A 44 12.89 -5.07 0.69
CA SER A 44 11.77 -5.57 1.50
C SER A 44 11.36 -7.00 1.16
N GLY A 45 11.48 -7.40 -0.12
CA GLY A 45 11.18 -8.75 -0.59
C GLY A 45 12.19 -9.80 -0.15
N GLU A 46 13.40 -9.39 0.24
CA GLU A 46 14.50 -10.28 0.62
C GLU A 46 14.69 -10.37 2.15
N LEU A 47 13.86 -9.67 2.92
CA LEU A 47 13.92 -9.69 4.39
C LEU A 47 13.73 -11.11 4.92
N GLY A 48 14.66 -11.52 5.80
CA GLY A 48 14.70 -12.87 6.35
C GLY A 48 15.33 -13.85 5.37
N ASN A 49 14.58 -14.29 4.35
CA ASN A 49 15.07 -15.23 3.35
C ASN A 49 15.18 -14.56 1.97
N THR A 50 16.36 -14.61 1.35
CA THR A 50 16.64 -13.94 0.07
C THR A 50 15.90 -14.55 -1.12
N THR A 51 15.43 -15.81 -1.02
CA THR A 51 14.76 -16.52 -2.12
C THR A 51 13.24 -16.44 -2.02
N TRP A 52 12.71 -16.60 -0.80
CA TRP A 52 11.27 -16.70 -0.55
C TRP A 52 10.68 -15.46 0.12
N GLY A 53 11.52 -14.59 0.66
CA GLY A 53 11.11 -13.40 1.38
C GLY A 53 10.33 -13.67 2.67
N PRO A 54 9.57 -12.68 3.15
CA PRO A 54 8.75 -12.80 4.34
C PRO A 54 7.58 -13.77 4.14
N ILE A 55 7.41 -14.73 5.07
CA ILE A 55 6.34 -15.76 4.97
C ILE A 55 4.91 -15.18 4.88
N MET A 56 4.67 -14.01 5.48
CA MET A 56 3.35 -13.38 5.51
C MET A 56 3.04 -12.50 4.28
N ARG A 57 4.01 -12.27 3.39
CA ARG A 57 3.86 -11.40 2.22
C ARG A 57 4.17 -12.13 0.92
N ALA A 58 3.52 -11.71 -0.15
CA ALA A 58 3.81 -12.10 -1.51
C ALA A 58 3.90 -10.80 -2.33
N GLY A 59 5.09 -10.20 -2.34
CA GLY A 59 5.24 -8.81 -2.79
C GLY A 59 4.44 -7.86 -1.90
N ASN A 60 3.63 -6.99 -2.52
CA ASN A 60 2.77 -6.04 -1.81
C ASN A 60 1.54 -6.70 -1.15
N ASP A 61 1.19 -7.93 -1.54
CA ASP A 61 -0.02 -8.61 -1.05
C ASP A 61 0.26 -9.55 0.12
N LYS A 62 -0.83 -10.05 0.73
CA LYS A 62 -0.78 -11.15 1.69
C LYS A 62 -0.39 -12.44 0.96
N SER A 63 0.49 -13.22 1.57
CA SER A 63 0.79 -14.58 1.07
C SER A 63 -0.42 -15.51 1.24
N LEU A 64 -0.38 -16.67 0.60
CA LEU A 64 -1.37 -17.73 0.85
C LEU A 64 -1.35 -18.16 2.33
N PHE A 65 -0.17 -18.28 2.92
CA PHE A 65 -0.01 -18.62 4.34
C PHE A 65 -0.64 -17.56 5.25
N ALA A 66 -0.41 -16.26 4.99
CA ALA A 66 -1.05 -15.19 5.76
C ALA A 66 -2.58 -15.27 5.68
N ARG A 67 -3.13 -15.51 4.49
CA ARG A 67 -4.58 -15.72 4.32
C ARG A 67 -5.11 -16.93 5.08
N GLN A 68 -4.32 -18.00 5.20
CA GLN A 68 -4.70 -19.17 6.01
C GLN A 68 -4.70 -18.82 7.50
N VAL A 69 -3.66 -18.13 8.00
CA VAL A 69 -3.61 -17.71 9.40
C VAL A 69 -4.80 -16.80 9.74
N GLU A 70 -5.08 -15.79 8.91
CA GLU A 70 -6.22 -14.88 9.12
C GLU A 70 -7.58 -15.59 9.09
N ARG A 71 -7.72 -16.64 8.28
CA ARG A 71 -8.97 -17.38 8.14
C ARG A 71 -9.21 -18.37 9.27
N TYR A 72 -8.15 -19.01 9.76
CA TYR A 72 -8.25 -20.18 10.63
C TYR A 72 -7.81 -19.94 12.07
N ALA A 73 -7.09 -18.85 12.34
CA ALA A 73 -6.67 -18.48 13.69
C ALA A 73 -7.33 -17.16 14.10
N ASP A 74 -8.19 -17.21 15.12
CA ASP A 74 -8.75 -15.99 15.72
C ASP A 74 -7.64 -15.12 16.33
N VAL A 75 -6.60 -15.75 16.87
CA VAL A 75 -5.39 -15.11 17.41
C VAL A 75 -4.18 -15.97 17.05
N TYR A 76 -3.07 -15.34 16.67
CA TYR A 76 -1.80 -16.02 16.42
C TYR A 76 -0.65 -15.31 17.12
N THR A 77 0.36 -16.09 17.52
CA THR A 77 1.58 -15.60 18.16
C THR A 77 2.71 -16.61 17.96
N SER A 78 3.96 -16.24 18.23
CA SER A 78 5.11 -17.11 17.97
C SER A 78 5.14 -18.37 18.84
N ARG A 79 4.59 -18.33 20.06
CA ARG A 79 4.54 -19.45 21.02
C ARG A 79 3.32 -19.33 21.94
N ALA A 80 2.75 -20.45 22.36
CA ALA A 80 1.64 -20.47 23.31
C ALA A 80 1.96 -19.78 24.65
N SER A 81 3.22 -19.84 25.11
CA SER A 81 3.67 -19.17 26.34
C SER A 81 3.49 -17.64 26.30
N ASN A 82 3.36 -17.03 25.12
CA ASN A 82 3.13 -15.60 25.01
C ASN A 82 1.78 -15.19 25.62
N PHE A 83 0.81 -16.12 25.71
CA PHE A 83 -0.46 -15.86 26.41
C PHE A 83 -0.31 -15.70 27.93
N LEU A 84 0.82 -16.11 28.52
CA LEU A 84 1.11 -15.89 29.94
C LEU A 84 1.44 -14.42 30.25
N MET A 85 1.69 -13.60 29.22
CA MET A 85 1.87 -12.15 29.37
C MET A 85 0.55 -11.41 29.54
N GLU A 86 -0.57 -12.08 29.23
CA GLU A 86 -1.91 -11.55 29.37
C GLU A 86 -2.62 -12.19 30.56
N THR A 87 -3.67 -11.53 31.05
CA THR A 87 -4.51 -12.14 32.10
C THR A 87 -5.38 -13.25 31.51
N PRO A 88 -5.76 -14.28 32.30
CA PRO A 88 -6.73 -15.29 31.86
C PRO A 88 -8.11 -14.75 31.47
N PHE A 89 -8.41 -13.48 31.78
CA PHE A 89 -9.66 -12.78 31.48
C PHE A 89 -9.52 -11.75 30.35
N ALA A 90 -8.40 -11.77 29.61
CA ALA A 90 -8.13 -10.80 28.57
C ALA A 90 -9.17 -10.85 27.44
N LEU A 91 -9.64 -9.67 27.02
CA LEU A 91 -10.50 -9.50 25.86
C LEU A 91 -9.66 -9.03 24.66
N LEU A 92 -9.28 -9.97 23.81
CA LEU A 92 -8.50 -9.70 22.61
C LEU A 92 -9.42 -9.21 21.49
N ARG A 93 -9.14 -8.03 20.94
CA ARG A 93 -9.92 -7.44 19.84
C ARG A 93 -9.03 -7.15 18.65
N ALA A 94 -9.46 -7.60 17.48
CA ALA A 94 -8.81 -7.24 16.22
C ALA A 94 -8.98 -5.73 15.93
N PRO A 95 -7.96 -5.07 15.37
CA PRO A 95 -8.11 -3.72 14.84
C PRO A 95 -9.11 -3.73 13.67
N ARG A 96 -9.78 -2.59 13.42
CA ARG A 96 -10.64 -2.46 12.24
C ARG A 96 -9.76 -2.45 10.99
N GLY A 97 -10.12 -3.27 10.01
CA GLY A 97 -9.56 -3.17 8.67
C GLY A 97 -10.07 -1.92 7.97
N THR A 98 -9.27 -1.38 7.07
CA THR A 98 -9.65 -0.29 6.16
C THR A 98 -9.81 -0.82 4.75
N LEU A 99 -10.83 -0.35 4.05
CA LEU A 99 -10.99 -0.56 2.62
C LEU A 99 -10.25 0.53 1.84
N PRO A 100 -9.87 0.30 0.57
CA PRO A 100 -9.11 1.28 -0.21
C PRO A 100 -9.76 2.65 -0.38
N HIS A 101 -11.07 2.76 -0.14
CA HIS A 101 -11.86 3.99 -0.26
C HIS A 101 -12.32 4.54 1.10
N ASP A 102 -11.82 3.99 2.22
CA ASP A 102 -12.07 4.55 3.54
C ASP A 102 -11.17 5.80 3.73
N GLY A 103 -11.65 6.98 3.32
CA GLY A 103 -10.94 8.26 3.40
C GLY A 103 -11.79 9.46 3.04
#